data_AF-D4DSW1-F1
#
_entry.id   AF-D4DSW1-F1
#
_cell.length_a   1.000
_cell.length_b   1.000
_cell.length_c   1.000
_cell.angle_alpha   90.00
_cell.angle_beta   90.00
_cell.angle_gamma   90.00
#
_symmetry.space_group_name_H-M   'P 1'
#
loop_
_entity.id
_entity.type
_entity.pdbx_description
1 polymer ?
#
loop_
_entity_poly.entity_id
_entity_poly.type
_entity_poly.pdbx_seq_one_letter_code
_entity_poly.pdbx_strand_id
1 'polypeptide(L)'
;MTILIGRYAIVAMNRYLERKRNEEALPADERQQQMDYDRAQQCTAKGICPGCERPLDFQHPEMDYCPHCSINLFNRCGNCNTRKSAFNRYCFHCGSAAGSNDTGHK
;
A
#
# COMPACT_ATOMS: atom_id res chain seq x y z
N MET A 1 -40.76 -9.84 -36.23
CA MET A 1 -40.36 -10.78 -35.17
C MET A 1 -38.88 -10.69 -34.80
N THR A 2 -37.96 -10.48 -35.75
CA THR A 2 -36.50 -10.34 -35.49
C THR A 2 -36.11 -9.18 -34.56
N ILE A 3 -36.78 -8.03 -34.67
CA ILE A 3 -36.52 -6.84 -33.82
C ILE A 3 -36.80 -7.11 -32.34
N LEU A 4 -37.82 -7.93 -32.04
CA LEU A 4 -38.21 -8.27 -30.67
C LEU A 4 -37.16 -9.17 -30.00
N ILE A 5 -36.58 -10.09 -30.77
CA ILE A 5 -35.51 -10.99 -30.31
C ILE A 5 -34.23 -10.18 -30.02
N GLY A 6 -33.87 -9.25 -30.90
CA GLY A 6 -32.72 -8.36 -30.69
C GLY A 6 -32.86 -7.51 -29.43
N ARG A 7 -34.06 -6.94 -29.17
CA ARG A 7 -34.32 -6.15 -27.96
C ARG A 7 -34.20 -6.98 -26.68
N TYR A 8 -34.66 -8.24 -26.71
CA TYR A 8 -34.53 -9.14 -25.57
C TYR A 8 -33.09 -9.52 -25.28
N ALA A 9 -32.28 -9.76 -26.32
CA ALA A 9 -30.86 -10.07 -26.19
C ALA A 9 -30.08 -8.92 -25.54
N ILE A 10 -30.33 -7.68 -25.96
CA ILE A 10 -29.67 -6.48 -25.42
C ILE A 10 -30.03 -6.27 -23.93
N VAL A 11 -31.31 -6.43 -23.56
CA VAL A 11 -31.74 -6.27 -22.16
C VAL A 11 -31.13 -7.35 -21.24
N ALA A 12 -31.02 -8.59 -21.73
CA ALA A 12 -30.40 -9.67 -20.97
C ALA A 12 -28.89 -9.44 -20.78
N MET A 13 -28.18 -8.99 -21.82
CA MET A 13 -26.76 -8.66 -21.75
C MET A 13 -26.48 -7.47 -20.82
N ASN A 14 -27.30 -6.42 -20.86
CA ASN A 14 -27.14 -5.28 -19.96
C ASN A 14 -27.30 -5.68 -18.49
N ARG A 15 -28.31 -6.50 -18.15
CA ARG A 15 -28.46 -7.02 -16.78
C ARG A 15 -27.31 -7.94 -16.36
N TYR A 16 -26.73 -8.66 -17.30
CA TYR A 16 -25.56 -9.49 -17.05
C TYR A 16 -24.30 -8.64 -16.80
N LEU A 17 -24.10 -7.57 -17.59
CA LEU A 17 -23.03 -6.59 -17.39
C LEU A 17 -23.20 -5.79 -16.10
N GLU A 18 -24.42 -5.47 -15.68
CA GLU A 18 -24.70 -4.84 -14.39
C GLU A 18 -24.32 -5.75 -13.21
N ARG A 19 -24.63 -7.05 -13.29
CA ARG A 19 -24.20 -8.03 -12.26
C ARG A 19 -22.69 -8.23 -12.26
N LYS A 20 -22.09 -8.39 -13.44
CA LYS A 20 -20.63 -8.46 -13.61
C LYS A 20 -19.92 -7.23 -13.06
N ARG A 21 -20.46 -6.02 -13.30
CA ARG A 21 -19.91 -4.77 -12.77
C ARG A 21 -20.03 -4.69 -11.24
N ASN A 22 -21.08 -5.24 -10.65
CA ASN A 22 -21.20 -5.35 -9.20
C ASN A 22 -20.24 -6.40 -8.61
N GLU A 23 -19.89 -7.45 -9.36
CA GLU A 23 -18.90 -8.45 -8.98
C GLU A 23 -17.45 -7.97 -9.24
N GLU A 24 -17.19 -7.18 -10.28
CA GLU A 24 -15.90 -6.53 -10.56
C GLU A 24 -15.68 -5.26 -9.70
N ALA A 25 -16.73 -4.79 -9.02
CA ALA A 25 -16.64 -3.88 -7.88
C ALA A 25 -16.26 -4.62 -6.57
N LEU A 26 -15.91 -5.92 -6.62
CA LEU A 26 -15.04 -6.51 -5.62
C LEU A 26 -13.67 -5.82 -5.74
N PRO A 27 -13.13 -5.27 -4.65
CA PRO A 27 -12.20 -4.17 -4.69
C PRO A 27 -10.88 -4.61 -5.33
N ALA A 28 -10.67 -4.21 -6.58
CA ALA A 28 -9.34 -4.14 -7.17
C ALA A 28 -8.57 -2.90 -6.65
N ASP A 29 -9.30 -1.91 -6.14
CA ASP A 29 -8.75 -0.62 -5.70
C ASP A 29 -8.16 -0.66 -4.27
N GLU A 30 -8.63 -1.55 -3.39
CA GLU A 30 -8.08 -1.72 -2.02
C GLU A 30 -6.91 -2.72 -1.95
N ARG A 31 -6.47 -3.31 -3.06
CA ARG A 31 -5.37 -4.30 -3.04
C ARG A 31 -3.99 -3.73 -3.33
N GLN A 32 -3.89 -2.50 -3.82
CA GLN A 32 -2.61 -1.92 -4.27
C GLN A 32 -2.19 -0.66 -3.53
N GLN A 33 -3.06 -0.02 -2.75
CA GLN A 33 -2.77 1.30 -2.19
C GLN A 33 -2.40 1.31 -0.70
N GLN A 34 -2.39 0.13 -0.06
CA GLN A 34 -1.88 -0.01 1.30
C GLN A 34 -0.64 -0.90 1.23
N MET A 35 0.54 -0.30 1.33
CA MET A 35 1.77 -1.05 1.53
C MET A 35 1.58 -1.94 2.76
N ASP A 36 1.51 -3.24 2.53
CA ASP A 36 1.32 -4.22 3.60
C ASP A 36 2.51 -4.13 4.57
N TYR A 37 2.22 -3.99 5.86
CA TYR A 37 3.23 -3.89 6.91
C TYR A 37 4.24 -5.04 6.82
N ASP A 38 3.74 -6.25 6.57
CA ASP A 38 4.57 -7.45 6.50
C ASP A 38 5.46 -7.42 5.25
N ARG A 39 4.95 -6.90 4.14
CA ARG A 39 5.75 -6.69 2.93
C ARG A 39 6.85 -5.66 3.18
N ALA A 40 6.55 -4.55 3.84
CA ALA A 40 7.55 -3.53 4.14
C ALA A 40 8.68 -4.07 5.03
N GLN A 41 8.34 -4.88 6.05
CA GLN A 41 9.33 -5.55 6.89
C GLN A 41 10.19 -6.54 6.09
N GLN A 42 9.58 -7.36 5.24
CA GLN A 42 10.30 -8.34 4.42
C GLN A 42 11.24 -7.67 3.42
N CYS A 43 10.81 -6.58 2.77
CA CYS A 43 11.65 -5.80 1.87
C CYS A 43 12.83 -5.19 2.63
N THR A 44 12.56 -4.59 3.79
CA THR A 44 13.61 -3.96 4.62
C THR A 44 14.64 -4.98 5.09
N ALA A 45 14.20 -6.16 5.54
CA ALA A 45 15.08 -7.26 5.95
C ALA A 45 15.99 -7.78 4.81
N LYS A 46 15.53 -7.67 3.56
CA LYS A 46 16.28 -8.07 2.36
C LYS A 46 17.16 -6.95 1.77
N GLY A 47 17.17 -5.76 2.35
CA GLY A 47 17.89 -4.62 1.77
C GLY A 47 17.18 -4.03 0.54
N ILE A 48 15.84 -4.10 0.46
CA ILE A 48 15.05 -3.65 -0.68
C ILE A 48 14.08 -2.54 -0.24
N CYS A 49 13.99 -1.47 -1.03
CA CYS A 49 13.01 -0.40 -0.83
C CYS A 49 11.57 -0.91 -1.05
N PRO A 50 10.64 -0.77 -0.09
CA PRO A 50 9.27 -1.25 -0.27
C PRO A 50 8.45 -0.44 -1.29
N GLY A 51 8.86 0.79 -1.62
CA GLY A 51 8.15 1.62 -2.60
C GLY A 51 8.62 1.45 -4.05
N CYS A 52 9.93 1.43 -4.30
CA CYS A 52 10.48 1.32 -5.67
C CYS A 52 11.16 -0.01 -5.98
N GLU A 53 11.15 -0.96 -5.03
CA GLU A 53 11.71 -2.31 -5.19
C GLU A 53 13.18 -2.37 -5.63
N ARG A 54 13.94 -1.30 -5.37
CA ARG A 54 15.39 -1.24 -5.64
C ARG A 54 16.19 -1.62 -4.39
N PRO A 55 17.37 -2.25 -4.57
CA PRO A 55 18.27 -2.51 -3.46
C PRO A 55 18.73 -1.19 -2.83
N LEU A 56 18.79 -1.16 -1.51
CA LEU A 56 19.26 -0.05 -0.70
C LEU A 56 20.12 -0.59 0.45
N ASP A 57 21.12 0.20 0.84
CA ASP A 57 21.95 -0.13 1.98
C ASP A 57 21.44 0.55 3.26
N PHE A 58 20.70 -0.20 4.08
CA PHE A 58 20.16 0.26 5.35
C PHE A 58 21.19 0.38 6.49
N GLN A 59 22.47 0.08 6.24
CA GLN A 59 23.53 0.26 7.25
C GLN A 59 23.91 1.72 7.46
N HIS A 60 23.54 2.61 6.54
CA HIS A 60 23.81 4.04 6.65
C HIS A 60 22.85 4.70 7.64
N PRO A 61 23.32 5.18 8.82
CA PRO A 61 22.43 5.72 9.86
C PRO A 61 21.76 7.04 9.47
N GLU A 62 22.27 7.70 8.43
CA GLU A 62 21.76 8.98 7.92
C GLU A 62 20.70 8.79 6.81
N MET A 63 20.51 7.56 6.31
CA MET A 63 19.59 7.29 5.21
C MET A 63 18.16 7.08 5.73
N ASP A 64 17.45 8.18 5.92
CA ASP A 64 16.04 8.18 6.34
C ASP A 64 15.05 8.18 5.16
N TYR A 65 15.50 8.56 3.97
CA TYR A 65 14.69 8.60 2.75
C TYR A 65 15.31 7.79 1.62
N CYS A 66 14.47 7.19 0.78
CA CYS A 66 14.92 6.52 -0.43
C CYS A 66 15.38 7.54 -1.49
N PRO A 67 16.62 7.47 -2.02
CA PRO A 67 17.10 8.38 -3.08
C PRO A 67 16.40 8.18 -4.43
N HIS A 68 15.64 7.10 -4.61
CA HIS A 68 14.99 6.77 -5.87
C HIS A 68 13.51 7.16 -5.95
N CYS A 69 12.79 7.08 -4.82
CA CYS A 69 11.35 7.33 -4.78
C CYS A 69 10.92 8.23 -3.64
N SER A 70 11.85 8.80 -2.87
CA SER A 70 11.59 9.77 -1.80
C SER A 70 10.67 9.30 -0.67
N ILE A 71 10.37 7.99 -0.56
CA ILE A 71 9.61 7.48 0.58
C ILE A 71 10.43 7.59 1.86
N ASN A 72 9.74 7.85 2.97
CA ASN A 72 10.33 7.79 4.30
C ASN A 72 10.53 6.33 4.70
N LEU A 73 11.79 5.94 4.94
CA LEU A 73 12.19 4.59 5.34
C LEU A 73 12.34 4.50 6.86
N PHE A 74 12.89 5.54 7.48
CA PHE A 74 13.14 5.61 8.91
C PHE A 74 12.83 6.98 9.45
N ASN A 75 12.23 7.00 10.64
CA ASN A 75 11.95 8.22 11.37
C ASN A 75 12.33 8.05 12.84
N ARG A 76 12.17 9.12 13.61
CA ARG A 76 12.42 9.12 15.05
C ARG A 76 11.10 9.09 15.80
N CYS A 77 11.05 8.26 16.83
CA CYS A 77 9.90 8.21 17.72
C CYS A 77 9.69 9.56 18.41
N GLY A 78 8.50 10.15 18.31
CA GLY A 78 8.19 11.43 18.98
C GLY A 78 8.23 11.35 20.52
N ASN A 79 8.18 10.15 21.11
CA ASN A 79 8.19 9.96 22.56
C ASN A 79 9.60 9.73 23.14
N CYS A 80 10.45 8.95 22.47
CA CYS A 80 11.78 8.56 22.99
C CYS A 80 12.95 8.88 22.04
N ASN A 81 12.67 9.49 20.89
CA ASN A 81 13.64 9.87 19.85
C ASN A 81 14.46 8.72 19.22
N THR A 82 14.17 7.46 19.56
CA THR A 82 14.79 6.29 18.95
C THR A 82 14.45 6.22 17.46
N ARG A 83 15.47 6.00 16.61
CA ARG A 83 15.30 5.76 15.17
C ARG A 83 14.58 4.44 14.95
N LYS A 84 13.45 4.45 14.26
CA LYS A 84 12.65 3.28 13.93
C LYS A 84 12.30 3.26 12.44
N SER A 85 11.89 2.11 11.94
CA SER A 85 11.27 2.01 10.62
C SER A 85 9.99 2.86 10.58
N ALA A 86 9.82 3.64 9.53
CA ALA A 86 8.61 4.43 9.29
C ALA A 86 7.38 3.53 9.05
N PHE A 87 7.59 2.26 8.76
CA PHE A 87 6.51 1.28 8.60
C PHE A 87 6.08 0.69 9.95
N ASN A 88 6.83 0.88 11.04
CA ASN A 88 6.50 0.31 12.34
C ASN A 88 5.30 1.00 12.99
N ARG A 89 4.25 0.21 13.24
CA ARG A 89 3.02 0.65 13.95
C ARG A 89 3.28 1.07 15.40
N TYR A 90 4.31 0.51 16.02
CA TYR A 90 4.75 0.84 17.38
C TYR A 90 6.27 1.02 17.43
N CYS A 91 6.75 1.87 18.33
CA CYS A 91 8.17 2.00 18.61
C CYS A 91 8.70 0.72 19.28
N PHE A 92 9.73 0.10 18.70
CA PHE A 92 10.34 -1.12 19.26
C PHE A 92 11.08 -0.89 20.59
N HIS A 93 11.38 0.38 20.93
CA HIS A 93 12.09 0.74 22.15
C HIS A 93 11.15 1.07 23.31
N CYS A 94 10.13 1.92 23.10
CA CYS A 94 9.23 2.37 24.19
C CYS A 94 7.77 1.97 24.02
N GLY A 95 7.40 1.27 22.94
CA GLY A 95 6.04 0.77 22.71
C GLY A 95 5.00 1.81 22.31
N SER A 96 5.34 3.11 22.22
CA SER A 96 4.40 4.15 21.79
C SER A 96 3.94 3.92 20.36
N ALA A 97 2.65 4.14 20.09
CA ALA A 97 2.10 4.07 18.75
C ALA A 97 2.76 5.10 17.83
N ALA A 98 2.89 4.74 16.55
CA ALA A 98 3.32 5.66 15.50
C ALA A 98 2.32 6.82 15.40
N GLY A 99 2.81 8.06 15.41
CA GLY A 99 1.97 9.25 15.28
C GLY A 99 1.41 9.41 13.87
N SER A 100 0.42 10.27 13.67
CA SER A 100 -0.19 10.54 12.35
C SER A 100 0.79 11.07 11.29
N ASN A 101 1.93 11.64 11.70
CA ASN A 101 3.01 12.09 10.81
C ASN A 101 3.92 10.96 10.32
N ASP A 102 3.74 9.75 10.83
CA ASP A 102 4.54 8.55 10.49
C ASP A 102 3.97 7.85 9.24
N THR A 103 2.64 7.94 9.04
CA THR A 103 1.88 7.35 7.92
C THR A 103 1.85 8.22 6.67
N GLY A 104 2.92 8.97 6.38
CA GLY A 104 3.06 9.80 5.19
C GLY A 104 3.20 8.97 3.90
N HIS A 105 2.13 8.30 3.50
CA HIS A 105 1.96 7.66 2.20
C HIS A 105 1.02 8.54 1.38
N LYS A 106 1.61 9.42 0.55
CA LYS A 106 0.91 10.17 -0.49
C LYS A 106 1.67 10.02 -1.80
#